data_AF-A0AAN8ZBG8-F1
#
_entry.id   AF-A0AAN8ZBG8-F1
#
_cell.length_a   1.000
_cell.length_b   1.000
_cell.length_c   1.000
_cell.angle_alpha   90.00
_cell.angle_beta   90.00
_cell.angle_gamma   90.00
#
_symmetry.space_group_name_H-M   'P 1'
#
loop_
_entity.id
_entity.type
_entity.pdbx_description
1 polymer ?
#
loop_
_entity_poly.entity_id
_entity_poly.type
_entity_poly.pdbx_seq_one_letter_code
_entity_poly.pdbx_strand_id
1 'polypeptide(L)'
;MAFKIIQCYFRFLVFLSTLSRVFQLTTADEGTATFYTPPYVWVTIAAASNVFWNNGSVCGHMYRVTCPNGTTQELNPLVEEGELSSTIDLSQEAFASIADTDAGVINVSYQAYGPQNENFYPQDNN
;
A
#
# COMPACT_ATOMS: atom_id res chain seq x y z
N MET A 1 50.70 7.36 27.47
CA MET A 1 49.37 8.02 27.68
C MET A 1 48.56 8.17 26.39
N ALA A 2 49.19 8.36 25.22
CA ALA A 2 48.51 8.46 23.92
C ALA A 2 47.64 7.25 23.51
N PHE A 3 48.03 6.02 23.88
CA PHE A 3 47.29 4.80 23.53
C PHE A 3 45.87 4.73 24.16
N LYS A 4 45.71 5.22 25.40
CA LYS A 4 44.39 5.29 26.07
C LYS A 4 43.46 6.33 25.43
N ILE A 5 44.02 7.42 24.90
CA ILE A 5 43.27 8.51 24.25
C ILE A 5 42.71 8.05 22.92
N ILE A 6 43.51 7.33 22.12
CA ILE A 6 43.10 6.77 20.82
C ILE A 6 41.97 5.74 21.01
N GLN A 7 42.03 4.95 22.09
CA GLN A 7 41.04 3.92 22.39
C GLN A 7 39.71 4.50 22.91
N CYS A 8 39.74 5.63 23.63
CA CYS A 8 38.54 6.39 23.98
C CYS A 8 37.88 7.03 22.74
N TYR A 9 38.70 7.57 21.83
CA TYR A 9 38.20 8.20 20.60
C TYR A 9 37.51 7.17 19.69
N PHE A 10 38.09 5.98 19.54
CA PHE A 10 37.51 4.90 18.75
C PHE A 10 36.15 4.43 19.31
N ARG A 11 36.01 4.30 20.63
CA ARG A 11 34.74 3.93 21.28
C ARG A 11 33.68 5.03 21.14
N PHE A 12 34.08 6.29 21.16
CA PHE A 12 33.19 7.43 20.94
C PHE A 12 32.71 7.50 19.49
N LEU A 13 33.61 7.27 18.51
CA LEU A 13 33.26 7.19 17.10
C LEU A 13 32.29 6.04 16.80
N VAL A 14 32.48 4.88 17.41
CA VAL A 14 31.55 3.75 17.27
C VAL A 14 30.17 4.08 17.88
N PHE A 15 30.12 4.79 19.01
CA PHE A 15 28.87 5.26 19.63
C PHE A 15 28.11 6.30 18.78
N LEU A 16 28.82 7.20 18.09
CA LEU A 16 28.19 8.14 17.16
C LEU A 16 27.64 7.42 15.92
N SER A 17 28.30 6.35 15.47
CA SER A 17 27.88 5.58 14.28
C SER A 17 26.65 4.70 14.50
N THR A 18 26.27 4.39 15.75
CA THR A 18 25.08 3.57 16.05
C THR A 18 23.80 4.37 16.21
N LEU A 19 23.88 5.70 16.40
CA LEU A 19 22.74 6.61 16.48
C LEU A 19 22.15 6.96 15.11
N SER A 20 22.86 6.67 14.02
CA SER A 20 22.40 6.86 12.64
C SER A 20 21.54 5.71 12.12
N ARG A 21 20.99 4.87 13.00
CA ARG A 21 19.95 3.88 12.66
C ARG A 21 18.78 4.65 12.03
N VAL A 22 18.79 4.69 10.70
CA VAL A 22 17.85 5.41 9.85
C VAL A 22 16.43 4.98 10.22
N PHE A 23 15.64 5.91 10.73
CA PHE A 23 14.20 5.75 10.77
C PHE A 23 13.73 5.66 9.32
N GLN A 24 13.37 4.46 8.86
CA GLN A 24 12.68 4.31 7.60
C GLN A 24 11.24 4.76 7.84
N LEU A 25 10.91 5.99 7.46
CA LEU A 25 9.52 6.40 7.30
C LEU A 25 9.01 5.77 6.01
N THR A 26 8.13 4.78 6.13
CA THR A 26 7.30 4.37 5.01
C THR A 26 6.22 5.43 4.84
N THR A 27 6.33 6.28 3.83
CA THR A 27 5.28 7.21 3.46
C THR A 27 4.23 6.46 2.65
N ALA A 28 2.96 6.58 3.03
CA ALA A 28 1.86 6.15 2.16
C ALA A 28 1.88 7.03 0.89
N ASP A 29 1.62 6.42 -0.25
CA ASP A 29 1.48 7.15 -1.52
C ASP A 29 0.05 7.69 -1.64
N GLU A 30 -0.13 8.77 -2.39
CA GLU A 30 -1.41 9.48 -2.48
C GLU A 30 -2.01 9.30 -3.88
N GLY A 31 -3.33 9.16 -3.96
CA GLY A 31 -4.02 9.04 -5.23
C GLY A 31 -5.53 9.21 -5.11
N THR A 32 -6.23 8.76 -6.14
CA THR A 32 -7.70 8.79 -6.18
C THR A 32 -8.24 7.37 -6.29
N ALA A 33 -9.34 7.12 -5.58
CA ALA A 33 -10.11 5.90 -5.70
C ALA A 33 -11.46 6.19 -6.33
N THR A 34 -11.87 5.33 -7.26
CA THR A 34 -13.25 5.21 -7.75
C THR A 34 -13.73 3.79 -7.52
N PHE A 35 -14.97 3.49 -7.92
CA PHE A 35 -15.52 2.16 -7.80
C PHE A 35 -16.20 1.71 -9.08
N TYR A 36 -16.30 0.39 -9.20
CA TYR A 36 -17.07 -0.28 -10.23
C TYR A 36 -17.83 -1.44 -9.59
N THR A 37 -18.77 -2.02 -10.33
CA THR A 37 -19.52 -3.20 -9.90
C THR A 37 -18.94 -4.43 -10.61
N PRO A 38 -18.05 -5.21 -9.98
CA PRO A 38 -17.51 -6.42 -10.59
C PRO A 38 -18.62 -7.44 -10.89
N PRO A 39 -18.43 -8.30 -11.90
CA PRO A 39 -19.24 -9.51 -12.07
C PRO A 39 -19.05 -10.54 -10.93
N TYR A 40 -18.05 -10.35 -10.04
CA TYR A 40 -17.71 -11.25 -8.94
C TYR A 40 -17.61 -10.51 -7.59
N VAL A 41 -18.37 -10.97 -6.60
CA VAL A 41 -18.59 -10.30 -5.29
C VAL A 41 -17.41 -10.38 -4.28
N TRP A 42 -16.27 -10.96 -4.63
CA TRP A 42 -15.19 -11.30 -3.67
C TRP A 42 -13.90 -10.49 -3.87
N VAL A 43 -13.88 -9.57 -4.82
CA VAL A 43 -12.71 -8.78 -5.20
C VAL A 43 -12.80 -7.41 -4.50
N THR A 44 -11.72 -6.94 -3.88
CA THR A 44 -11.71 -5.66 -3.13
C THR A 44 -10.90 -4.55 -3.81
N ILE A 45 -9.83 -4.89 -4.54
CA ILE A 45 -9.28 -4.05 -5.62
C ILE A 45 -9.47 -4.80 -6.91
N ALA A 46 -9.91 -4.08 -7.93
CA ALA A 46 -10.15 -4.66 -9.22
C ALA A 46 -9.23 -4.16 -10.32
N ALA A 47 -8.95 -2.87 -10.36
CA ALA A 47 -8.11 -2.33 -11.41
C ALA A 47 -7.18 -1.26 -10.87
N ALA A 48 -5.96 -1.26 -11.41
CA ALA A 48 -5.00 -0.18 -11.22
C ALA A 48 -4.88 0.60 -12.53
N SER A 49 -4.71 1.92 -12.42
CA SER A 49 -4.25 2.72 -13.57
C SER A 49 -2.91 2.20 -14.07
N ASN A 50 -2.61 2.36 -15.36
CA ASN A 50 -1.32 1.94 -15.93
C ASN A 50 -0.11 2.49 -15.13
N VAL A 51 -0.20 3.74 -14.66
CA VAL A 51 0.87 4.36 -13.85
C VAL A 51 1.03 3.66 -12.49
N PHE A 52 -0.07 3.36 -11.80
CA PHE A 52 -0.02 2.65 -10.53
C PHE A 52 0.36 1.18 -10.72
N TRP A 53 -0.18 0.53 -11.74
CA TRP A 53 0.10 -0.87 -12.09
C TRP A 53 1.58 -1.13 -12.34
N ASN A 54 2.26 -0.17 -13.01
CA ASN A 54 3.70 -0.13 -13.19
C ASN A 54 4.29 -1.47 -13.64
N ASN A 55 3.86 -1.94 -14.81
CA ASN A 55 4.30 -3.21 -15.40
C ASN A 55 4.08 -4.43 -14.47
N GLY A 56 2.98 -4.43 -13.71
CA GLY A 56 2.61 -5.50 -12.78
C GLY A 56 3.37 -5.47 -11.46
N SER A 57 4.10 -4.39 -11.15
CA SER A 57 4.85 -4.25 -9.89
C SER A 57 3.96 -4.26 -8.64
N VAL A 58 2.66 -4.03 -8.80
CA VAL A 58 1.67 -4.04 -7.71
C VAL A 58 0.95 -5.39 -7.56
N CYS A 59 1.12 -6.30 -8.53
CA CYS A 59 0.52 -7.63 -8.48
C CYS A 59 1.13 -8.45 -7.34
N GLY A 60 0.31 -9.24 -6.65
CA GLY A 60 0.80 -10.10 -5.55
C GLY A 60 1.05 -9.38 -4.22
N HIS A 61 0.66 -8.11 -4.08
CA HIS A 61 0.83 -7.33 -2.85
C HIS A 61 -0.48 -6.86 -2.24
N MET A 62 -0.70 -7.10 -0.95
CA MET A 62 -1.85 -6.52 -0.25
C MET A 62 -1.64 -5.03 0.00
N TYR A 63 -2.70 -4.25 -0.20
CA TYR A 63 -2.68 -2.80 0.00
C TYR A 63 -3.65 -2.40 1.11
N ARG A 64 -3.23 -1.40 1.89
CA ARG A 64 -4.13 -0.68 2.78
C ARG A 64 -4.42 0.67 2.17
N VAL A 65 -5.69 0.96 1.96
CA VAL A 65 -6.18 2.26 1.53
C VAL A 65 -6.74 3.01 2.73
N THR A 66 -6.40 4.28 2.86
CA THR A 66 -6.81 5.17 3.94
C THR A 66 -7.46 6.41 3.35
N CYS A 67 -8.68 6.71 3.78
CA CYS A 67 -9.36 7.94 3.40
C CYS A 67 -8.87 9.13 4.25
N PRO A 68 -9.08 10.37 3.77
CA PRO A 68 -8.71 11.59 4.50
C PRO A 68 -9.36 11.72 5.88
N ASN A 69 -10.51 11.09 6.07
CA ASN A 69 -11.21 11.01 7.37
C ASN A 69 -10.57 10.00 8.34
N GLY A 70 -9.55 9.26 7.92
CA GLY A 70 -8.84 8.24 8.71
C GLY A 70 -9.44 6.83 8.60
N THR A 71 -10.55 6.62 7.89
CA THR A 71 -11.11 5.29 7.67
C THR A 71 -10.19 4.48 6.76
N THR A 72 -9.89 3.24 7.15
CA THR A 72 -8.98 2.37 6.42
C THR A 72 -9.68 1.10 5.94
N GLN A 73 -9.34 0.66 4.73
CA GLN A 73 -9.74 -0.63 4.20
C GLN A 73 -8.51 -1.42 3.76
N GLU A 74 -8.44 -2.67 4.23
CA GLU A 74 -7.47 -3.62 3.70
C GLU A 74 -8.04 -4.25 2.44
N LEU A 75 -7.20 -4.30 1.42
CA LEU A 75 -7.59 -4.67 0.10
C LEU A 75 -6.77 -5.86 -0.34
N ASN A 76 -7.48 -6.89 -0.79
CA ASN A 76 -6.86 -8.03 -1.42
C ASN A 76 -6.91 -7.82 -2.93
N PRO A 77 -5.74 -7.77 -3.59
CA PRO A 77 -5.72 -7.36 -4.99
C PRO A 77 -6.24 -8.47 -5.92
N LEU A 78 -7.13 -8.11 -6.83
CA LEU A 78 -7.06 -8.61 -8.19
C LEU A 78 -6.62 -7.37 -8.99
N VAL A 79 -5.35 -7.25 -9.38
CA VAL A 79 -4.93 -6.07 -10.16
C VAL A 79 -4.88 -6.43 -11.64
N GLU A 80 -5.98 -6.18 -12.35
CA GLU A 80 -5.91 -6.00 -13.80
C GLU A 80 -5.43 -4.57 -14.12
N GLU A 81 -4.65 -4.44 -15.18
CA GLU A 81 -4.31 -3.14 -15.75
C GLU A 81 -5.56 -2.58 -16.44
N GLY A 82 -6.00 -1.38 -16.04
CA GLY A 82 -7.12 -0.69 -16.67
C GLY A 82 -6.73 0.69 -17.19
N GLU A 83 -7.37 1.13 -18.28
CA GLU A 83 -7.37 2.55 -18.68
C GLU A 83 -8.30 3.35 -17.75
N LEU A 84 -7.86 3.55 -16.52
CA LEU A 84 -8.61 4.28 -15.49
C LEU A 84 -8.28 5.77 -15.50
N SER A 85 -9.29 6.57 -15.14
CA SER A 85 -9.09 8.01 -14.84
C SER A 85 -8.66 8.26 -13.39
N SER A 86 -8.83 7.25 -12.52
CA SER A 86 -8.44 7.21 -11.11
C SER A 86 -7.14 6.42 -10.92
N THR A 87 -6.55 6.45 -9.71
CA THR A 87 -5.37 5.64 -9.40
C THR A 87 -5.73 4.17 -9.20
N ILE A 88 -6.82 3.92 -8.46
CA ILE A 88 -7.29 2.59 -8.03
C ILE A 88 -8.82 2.51 -8.21
N ASP A 89 -9.30 1.44 -8.82
CA ASP A 89 -10.71 1.06 -8.79
C ASP A 89 -10.96 -0.01 -7.72
N LEU A 90 -11.76 0.37 -6.74
CA LEU A 90 -12.24 -0.52 -5.69
C LEU A 90 -13.52 -1.21 -6.14
N SER A 91 -13.84 -2.37 -5.56
CA SER A 91 -15.21 -2.85 -5.64
C SER A 91 -16.16 -1.89 -4.95
N GLN A 92 -17.41 -1.86 -5.39
CA GLN A 92 -18.45 -1.03 -4.78
C GLN A 92 -18.56 -1.25 -3.26
N GLU A 93 -18.41 -2.49 -2.78
CA GLU A 93 -18.44 -2.82 -1.36
C GLU A 93 -17.24 -2.23 -0.61
N ALA A 94 -16.03 -2.32 -1.19
CA ALA A 94 -14.82 -1.75 -0.60
C ALA A 94 -14.81 -0.21 -0.63
N PHE A 95 -15.43 0.38 -1.65
CA PHE A 95 -15.60 1.83 -1.71
C PHE A 95 -16.63 2.30 -0.66
N ALA A 96 -17.76 1.61 -0.57
CA ALA A 96 -18.82 1.92 0.39
C ALA A 96 -18.38 1.78 1.86
N SER A 97 -17.34 0.99 2.14
CA SER A 97 -16.78 0.87 3.50
C SER A 97 -15.93 2.08 3.91
N ILE A 98 -15.44 2.87 2.95
CA ILE A 98 -14.54 4.01 3.20
C ILE A 98 -15.12 5.37 2.81
N ALA A 99 -16.11 5.41 1.91
CA ALA A 99 -16.79 6.62 1.48
C ALA A 99 -18.22 6.37 1.01
N ASP A 100 -18.99 7.46 0.90
CA ASP A 100 -20.30 7.44 0.26
C ASP A 100 -20.15 7.23 -1.25
N THR A 101 -20.85 6.25 -1.82
CA THR A 101 -20.83 5.96 -3.26
C THR A 101 -21.28 7.16 -4.11
N ASP A 102 -22.09 8.06 -3.56
CA ASP A 102 -22.50 9.29 -4.26
C ASP A 102 -21.35 10.28 -4.48
N ALA A 103 -20.23 10.15 -3.74
CA ALA A 103 -19.03 10.96 -3.96
C ALA A 103 -18.39 10.66 -5.32
N GLY A 104 -18.57 9.44 -5.85
CA GLY A 104 -18.03 8.97 -7.12
C GLY A 104 -16.51 8.74 -7.10
N VAL A 105 -15.74 9.77 -6.73
CA VAL A 105 -14.28 9.75 -6.61
C VAL A 105 -13.85 10.36 -5.27
N ILE A 106 -12.86 9.76 -4.63
CA ILE A 106 -12.29 10.25 -3.38
C ILE A 106 -10.77 10.26 -3.44
N ASN A 107 -10.15 11.17 -2.69
CA ASN A 107 -8.72 11.09 -2.43
C ASN A 107 -8.46 9.98 -1.42
N VAL A 108 -7.35 9.27 -1.59
CA VAL A 108 -6.90 8.22 -0.69
C VAL A 108 -5.39 8.20 -0.59
N SER A 109 -4.89 7.72 0.54
CA SER A 109 -3.52 7.25 0.65
C SER A 109 -3.47 5.73 0.64
N TYR A 110 -2.43 5.14 0.06
CA TYR A 110 -2.28 3.69 -0.04
C TYR A 110 -0.85 3.23 0.25
N GLN A 111 -0.76 2.05 0.86
CA GLN A 111 0.53 1.43 1.16
C GLN A 111 0.45 -0.08 1.02
N ALA A 112 1.48 -0.67 0.38
CA ALA A 112 1.67 -2.10 0.40
C ALA A 112 2.11 -2.54 1.80
N TYR A 113 1.55 -3.63 2.33
CA TYR A 113 1.89 -4.11 3.68
C TYR A 113 2.23 -5.60 3.77
N GLY A 114 2.10 -6.35 2.68
CA GLY A 114 2.47 -7.76 2.66
C GLY A 114 2.30 -8.43 1.30
N PRO A 115 2.81 -9.66 1.15
CA PRO A 115 2.45 -10.51 0.02
C PRO A 115 0.96 -10.90 0.10
N GLN A 116 0.34 -11.18 -1.05
CA GLN A 116 -1.01 -11.76 -1.09
C GLN A 116 -1.09 -13.02 -0.23
N ASN A 117 -2.18 -13.16 0.53
CA ASN A 117 -2.47 -14.41 1.22
C ASN A 117 -3.00 -15.45 0.22
N GLU A 118 -2.35 -16.60 0.15
CA GLU A 118 -2.76 -17.74 -0.67
C GLU A 118 -4.18 -18.26 -0.31
N ASN A 119 -4.64 -18.00 0.91
CA ASN A 119 -6.00 -18.34 1.37
C ASN A 119 -7.12 -17.45 0.78
N PHE A 120 -6.79 -16.43 -0.02
CA PHE A 120 -7.77 -15.53 -0.65
C PHE A 120 -7.66 -15.53 -2.19
N TYR A 121 -6.82 -16.40 -2.77
CA TYR A 121 -7.04 -16.73 -4.18
C TYR A 121 -8.49 -17.24 -4.30
N PRO A 122 -9.29 -16.79 -5.28
CA PRO A 122 -10.54 -17.49 -5.58
C PRO A 122 -10.14 -18.95 -5.77
N GLN A 123 -10.62 -19.83 -4.88
CA GLN A 123 -10.53 -21.26 -5.11
C GLN A 123 -11.22 -21.45 -6.46
N ASP A 124 -10.43 -21.76 -7.47
CA ASP A 124 -10.93 -22.30 -8.71
C ASP A 124 -11.58 -23.62 -8.32
N ASN A 125 -12.90 -23.58 -8.15
CA ASN A 125 -13.69 -24.76 -7.86
C ASN A 125 -13.60 -25.67 -9.08
N ASN A 126 -12.57 -26.50 -9.15
CA ASN A 126 -12.53 -27.65 -10.05
C ASN A 126 -13.52 -28.71 -9.57
#